data_AF-A0A9E5KF59-F1
#
_entry.id   AF-A0A9E5KF59-F1
#
_cell.length_a   1.000
_cell.length_b   1.000
_cell.length_c   1.000
_cell.angle_alpha   90.00
_cell.angle_beta   90.00
_cell.angle_gamma   90.00
#
_symmetry.space_group_name_H-M   'P 1'
#
loop_
_entity.id
_entity.type
_entity.pdbx_description
1 polymer ?
#
loop_
_entity_poly.entity_id
_entity_poly.type
_entity_poly.pdbx_seq_one_letter_code
_entity_poly.pdbx_strand_id
1 'polypeptide(L)'
;MFAYRHFVVIRWLCNHLRAWGIFHWSVSGLENLPPAGTPFVMVVNHIKWHDMLTIAGTIPLTHIPHWLAKAELFMPLSSWWFRGM
;
A
#
# COMPACT_ATOMS: atom_id res chain seq x y z
N MET A 1 -2.51 -7.85 12.17
CA MET A 1 -3.09 -6.64 12.81
C MET A 1 -2.24 -5.39 12.63
N PHE A 2 -0.91 -5.45 12.68
CA PHE A 2 -0.06 -4.26 12.61
C PHE A 2 -0.05 -3.58 11.21
N ALA A 3 0.07 -4.37 10.11
CA ALA A 3 -0.06 -3.86 8.73
C ALA A 3 -1.39 -3.19 8.43
N TYR A 4 -2.49 -3.77 8.92
CA TYR A 4 -3.82 -3.17 8.77
C TYR A 4 -3.89 -1.71 9.27
N ARG A 5 -3.22 -1.40 10.40
CA ARG A 5 -3.21 -0.05 10.95
C ARG A 5 -2.49 0.95 10.03
N HIS A 6 -1.34 0.57 9.47
CA HIS A 6 -0.60 1.41 8.52
C HIS A 6 -1.43 1.69 7.28
N PHE A 7 -2.05 0.67 6.68
CA PHE A 7 -2.88 0.83 5.49
C PHE A 7 -4.09 1.72 5.72
N VAL A 8 -4.76 1.60 6.88
CA VAL A 8 -5.88 2.49 7.23
C VAL A 8 -5.42 3.95 7.33
N VAL A 9 -4.28 4.21 7.98
CA VAL A 9 -3.73 5.57 8.10
C VAL A 9 -3.29 6.12 6.75
N ILE A 10 -2.60 5.32 5.93
CA ILE A 10 -2.16 5.73 4.59
C ILE A 10 -3.38 6.03 3.71
N ARG A 11 -4.39 5.16 3.70
CA ARG A 11 -5.63 5.36 2.93
C ARG A 11 -6.41 6.58 3.41
N TRP A 12 -6.51 6.79 4.72
CA TRP A 12 -7.11 8.00 5.30
C TRP A 12 -6.37 9.24 4.79
N LEU A 13 -5.05 9.28 4.91
CA LEU A 13 -4.22 10.41 4.46
C LEU A 13 -4.38 10.66 2.96
N CYS A 14 -4.30 9.61 2.15
CA CYS A 14 -4.48 9.65 0.69
C CYS A 14 -5.84 10.26 0.30
N ASN A 15 -6.92 9.87 0.99
CA ASN A 15 -8.25 10.42 0.74
C ASN A 15 -8.34 11.92 1.10
N HIS A 16 -7.69 12.36 2.18
CA HIS A 16 -7.69 13.76 2.60
C HIS A 16 -6.86 14.63 1.64
N LEU A 17 -5.68 14.16 1.24
CA LEU A 17 -4.83 14.86 0.27
C LEU A 17 -5.51 14.99 -1.09
N ARG A 18 -6.28 13.97 -1.50
CA ARG A 18 -7.13 14.05 -2.70
C ARG A 18 -8.27 15.06 -2.53
N ALA A 19 -8.95 15.07 -1.38
CA ALA A 19 -10.02 16.03 -1.10
C ALA A 19 -9.53 17.50 -1.05
N TRP A 20 -8.28 17.73 -0.62
CA TRP A 20 -7.63 19.04 -0.64
C TRP A 20 -7.06 19.43 -2.02
N GLY A 21 -7.22 18.58 -3.05
CA GLY A 21 -6.73 18.86 -4.40
C GLY A 21 -5.21 18.75 -4.56
N ILE A 22 -4.49 18.23 -3.56
CA ILE A 22 -3.03 18.07 -3.61
C ILE A 22 -2.64 16.96 -4.59
N PHE A 23 -3.40 15.85 -4.57
CA PHE A 23 -3.18 14.72 -5.48
C PHE A 23 -4.45 14.39 -6.25
N HIS A 24 -4.31 14.31 -7.58
CA HIS A 24 -5.37 13.88 -8.49
C HIS A 24 -5.02 12.51 -9.05
N TRP A 25 -5.59 11.46 -8.45
CA TRP A 25 -5.51 10.10 -8.97
C TRP A 25 -6.90 9.48 -9.11
N SER A 26 -6.96 8.45 -9.95
CA SER A 26 -8.09 7.56 -10.14
C SER A 26 -7.61 6.12 -10.13
N VAL A 27 -8.43 5.21 -9.60
CA VAL A 27 -8.17 3.78 -9.60
C VAL A 27 -9.23 3.13 -10.47
N SER A 28 -8.81 2.25 -11.37
CA SER A 28 -9.67 1.49 -12.28
C SER A 28 -9.27 0.02 -12.27
N GLY A 29 -10.18 -0.88 -12.65
CA GLY A 29 -9.88 -2.30 -12.75
C GLY A 29 -9.92 -3.05 -11.42
N LEU A 30 -10.63 -2.52 -10.41
CA LEU A 30 -10.76 -3.18 -9.09
C LEU A 30 -11.52 -4.51 -9.19
N GLU A 31 -12.40 -4.63 -10.18
CA GLU A 31 -13.12 -5.86 -10.53
C GLU A 31 -12.20 -7.00 -11.00
N ASN A 32 -10.96 -6.69 -11.40
CA ASN A 32 -9.96 -7.70 -11.77
C ASN A 32 -9.21 -8.26 -10.57
N LEU A 33 -9.42 -7.72 -9.37
CA LEU A 33 -8.84 -8.29 -8.17
C LEU A 33 -9.46 -9.68 -7.92
N PRO A 34 -8.66 -10.66 -7.49
CA PRO A 34 -9.20 -11.94 -7.10
C PRO A 34 -10.14 -11.77 -5.89
N PRO A 35 -11.03 -12.73 -5.62
CA PRO A 35 -11.89 -12.69 -4.44
C PRO A 35 -11.10 -12.42 -3.15
N ALA A 36 -11.70 -11.71 -2.21
CA ALA A 36 -11.03 -11.40 -0.94
C ALA A 36 -10.61 -12.70 -0.23
N GLY A 37 -9.35 -12.76 0.22
CA GLY A 37 -8.76 -13.95 0.83
C GLY A 37 -8.11 -14.94 -0.14
N THR A 38 -8.27 -14.76 -1.46
CA THR A 38 -7.52 -15.54 -2.46
C THR A 38 -6.07 -15.06 -2.51
N PRO A 39 -5.05 -15.94 -2.36
CA PRO A 39 -3.65 -15.57 -2.51
C PRO A 39 -3.33 -15.14 -3.94
N PHE A 40 -2.58 -14.04 -4.10
CA PHE A 40 -2.09 -13.58 -5.39
C PHE A 40 -0.80 -12.76 -5.23
N VAL A 41 -0.06 -12.61 -6.32
CA VAL A 41 1.11 -11.71 -6.39
C VAL A 41 0.73 -10.50 -7.22
N MET A 42 0.80 -9.32 -6.61
CA MET A 42 0.63 -8.06 -7.32
C MET A 42 1.96 -7.67 -7.96
N VAL A 43 1.98 -7.59 -9.29
CA VAL A 43 3.12 -7.12 -10.07
C VAL A 43 2.83 -5.70 -10.54
N VAL A 44 3.71 -4.77 -10.20
CA VAL A 44 3.55 -3.35 -10.50
C VAL A 44 4.85 -2.81 -11.09
N ASN A 45 4.74 -1.88 -12.03
CA ASN A 45 5.89 -1.10 -12.45
C ASN A 45 6.38 -0.23 -11.27
N HIS A 46 7.70 -0.07 -11.17
CA HIS A 46 8.32 0.78 -10.14
C HIS A 46 8.89 2.05 -10.76
N ILE A 47 8.36 3.20 -10.35
CA ILE A 47 8.76 4.53 -10.83
C ILE A 47 9.48 5.29 -9.71
N LYS A 48 8.98 5.24 -8.48
CA LYS A 48 9.47 6.05 -7.35
C LYS A 48 9.36 5.28 -6.03
N TRP A 49 10.16 5.68 -5.05
CA TRP A 49 10.18 5.03 -3.72
C TRP A 49 8.80 5.00 -3.03
N HIS A 50 7.93 5.98 -3.29
CA HIS A 50 6.61 6.09 -2.67
C HIS A 50 5.53 5.20 -3.31
N ASP A 51 5.84 4.39 -4.34
CA ASP A 51 4.85 3.55 -5.02
C ASP A 51 4.14 2.60 -4.05
N MET A 52 4.85 2.11 -3.03
CA MET A 52 4.27 1.33 -1.93
C MET A 52 3.13 2.08 -1.22
N LEU A 53 3.33 3.38 -0.94
CA LEU A 53 2.33 4.21 -0.27
C LEU A 53 1.13 4.47 -1.19
N THR A 54 1.38 4.68 -2.48
CA THR A 54 0.33 4.87 -3.48
C THR A 54 -0.55 3.63 -3.58
N ILE A 55 0.04 2.44 -3.69
CA ILE A 55 -0.70 1.17 -3.70
C ILE A 55 -1.45 0.98 -2.36
N ALA A 56 -0.79 1.20 -1.22
CA ALA A 56 -1.44 1.06 0.09
C ALA A 56 -2.62 2.02 0.29
N GLY A 57 -2.54 3.22 -0.29
CA GLY A 57 -3.61 4.21 -0.25
C GLY A 57 -4.78 3.95 -1.20
N THR A 58 -4.59 3.10 -2.22
CA THR A 58 -5.55 2.92 -3.32
C THR A 58 -6.18 1.53 -3.35
N ILE A 59 -5.49 0.50 -2.84
CA ILE A 59 -5.99 -0.87 -2.83
C ILE A 59 -7.11 -1.05 -1.78
N PRO A 60 -8.13 -1.88 -2.04
CA PRO A 60 -9.11 -2.27 -1.03
C PRO A 60 -8.43 -2.82 0.23
N LEU A 61 -8.94 -2.46 1.41
CA LEU A 61 -8.41 -2.98 2.69
C LEU A 61 -8.64 -4.49 2.87
N THR A 62 -9.42 -5.11 1.99
CA THR A 62 -9.61 -6.56 1.87
C THR A 62 -8.47 -7.27 1.12
N HIS A 63 -7.56 -6.52 0.50
CA HIS A 63 -6.49 -7.01 -0.38
C HIS A 63 -5.12 -6.49 0.03
N ILE A 64 -4.92 -6.20 1.32
CA ILE A 64 -3.67 -5.64 1.85
C ILE A 64 -2.49 -6.55 1.45
N PRO A 65 -1.56 -6.08 0.62
CA PRO A 65 -0.40 -6.84 0.20
C PRO A 65 0.64 -6.92 1.32
N HIS A 66 1.44 -7.98 1.27
CA HIS A 66 2.74 -8.03 1.94
C HIS A 66 3.83 -7.63 0.96
N TRP A 67 4.81 -6.85 1.42
CA TRP A 67 5.85 -6.32 0.55
C TRP A 67 7.09 -7.20 0.50
N LEU A 68 7.71 -7.25 -0.67
CA LEU A 68 9.08 -7.73 -0.81
C LEU A 68 10.03 -6.55 -0.74
N ALA A 69 10.98 -6.61 0.18
CA ALA A 69 11.94 -5.54 0.45
C ALA A 69 13.35 -6.10 0.56
N LYS A 70 14.35 -5.28 0.21
CA LYS A 70 15.76 -5.66 0.34
C LYS A 70 16.14 -5.78 1.83
N ALA A 71 17.07 -6.68 2.17
CA ALA A 71 17.43 -6.98 3.55
C ALA A 71 17.96 -5.74 4.32
N GLU A 72 18.61 -4.82 3.61
CA GLU A 72 19.17 -3.58 4.16
C GLU A 72 18.09 -2.63 4.71
N LEU A 73 16.84 -2.78 4.26
CA LEU A 73 15.72 -1.98 4.78
C LEU A 73 15.28 -2.43 6.19
N PHE A 74 15.75 -3.60 6.65
CA PHE A 74 15.46 -4.14 7.99
C PHE A 74 16.51 -3.78 9.04
N MET A 75 17.28 -2.70 8.84
CA MET A 75 18.18 -2.10 9.85
C MET A 75 17.39 -1.44 11.01
N PRO A 76 18.00 -1.22 12.19
CA PRO A 76 17.28 -0.87 13.43
C PRO A 76 16.31 0.32 13.33
N LEU A 77 16.67 1.37 12.58
CA LEU A 77 15.87 2.60 12.47
C LEU A 77 14.59 2.45 11.62
N SER A 78 14.60 1.53 10.65
CA SER A 78 13.50 1.36 9.68
C SER A 78 12.79 0.01 9.79
N SER A 79 13.37 -0.96 10.50
CA SER A 79 12.87 -2.34 10.63
C SER A 79 11.42 -2.40 11.11
N TRP A 80 11.04 -1.57 12.09
CA TRP A 80 9.67 -1.57 12.64
C TRP A 80 8.62 -1.25 11.57
N TRP A 81 8.95 -0.37 10.62
CA TRP A 81 8.06 0.01 9.52
C TRP A 81 7.92 -1.14 8.52
N PHE A 82 9.05 -1.66 8.02
CA PHE A 82 9.03 -2.71 6.99
C PHE A 82 8.52 -4.07 7.49
N ARG A 83 8.74 -4.43 8.76
CA ARG A 83 8.11 -5.61 9.37
C ARG A 83 6.62 -5.41 9.62
N GLY A 84 6.22 -4.16 9.72
CA GLY A 84 4.86 -3.76 10.02
C GLY A 84 3.99 -3.52 8.79
N MET A 85 4.53 -3.73 7.59
CA MET A 85 3.91 -3.47 6.30
C MET A 85 3.63 -4.77 5.56
#